data_AF-A0A117KL12-F1
#
_entry.id   AF-A0A117KL12-F1
#
_cell.length_a   1.000
_cell.length_b   1.000
_cell.length_c   1.000
_cell.angle_alpha   90.00
_cell.angle_beta   90.00
_cell.angle_gamma   90.00
#
_symmetry.space_group_name_H-M   'P 1'
#
loop_
_entity.id
_entity.type
_entity.pdbx_description
1 polymer ?
#
loop_
_entity_poly.entity_id
_entity_poly.type
_entity_poly.pdbx_seq_one_letter_code
_entity_poly.pdbx_strand_id
1 'polypeptide(L)'
;MNSPQKLDDYQLCIRALSDRIVEAQTPIRVLDAVKWDDGIREAFLQAKGKQLPAVDRDYYLSRPLAFDAAAKKLEFQNIERDITRQLGQFNPVGQIMRRMCKEYRMVIRMLEARGTEDFGLISQELYGAASDAFHAGDPTLADLGLMLSDYLNNIAARGDLEDEAKTLGASDAVNILQQRLAGVFGDETIRVFESDGILADAAAGADYIKIRSDALFNER
;
A
#
# COMPACT_ATOMS: atom_id res chain seq x y z
N MET A 1 -12.25 -32.85 14.92
CA MET A 1 -11.36 -32.08 15.82
C MET A 1 -9.96 -32.18 15.24
N ASN A 2 -9.51 -31.15 14.52
CA ASN A 2 -8.12 -31.09 14.06
C ASN A 2 -7.24 -30.78 15.26
N SER A 3 -6.51 -31.77 15.77
CA SER A 3 -5.42 -31.52 16.70
C SER A 3 -4.43 -30.55 16.04
N PRO A 4 -4.06 -29.43 16.69
CA PRO A 4 -3.06 -28.54 16.12
C PRO A 4 -1.77 -29.32 15.93
N GLN A 5 -1.35 -29.49 14.68
CA GLN A 5 -0.13 -30.19 14.33
C GLN A 5 1.04 -29.41 14.95
N LYS A 6 1.74 -30.03 15.89
CA LYS A 6 2.84 -29.40 16.62
C LYS A 6 3.98 -29.13 15.62
N LEU A 7 4.39 -27.87 15.49
CA LEU A 7 5.47 -27.48 14.59
C LEU A 7 6.77 -28.20 14.99
N ASP A 8 7.53 -28.64 14.00
CA ASP A 8 8.88 -29.19 14.24
C ASP A 8 9.92 -28.07 14.49
N ASP A 9 11.12 -28.44 14.93
CA ASP A 9 12.17 -27.48 15.28
C ASP A 9 12.58 -26.59 14.10
N TYR A 10 12.51 -27.12 12.88
CA TYR A 10 12.83 -26.39 11.65
C TYR A 10 11.75 -25.34 11.35
N GLN A 11 10.47 -25.70 11.45
CA GLN A 11 9.33 -24.81 11.28
C GLN A 11 9.30 -23.73 12.38
N LEU A 12 9.65 -24.08 13.62
CA LEU A 12 9.78 -23.12 14.72
C LEU A 12 10.91 -22.12 14.45
N CYS A 13 12.05 -22.57 13.93
CA CYS A 13 13.15 -21.68 13.54
C CYS A 13 12.74 -20.71 12.41
N ILE A 14 12.09 -21.22 11.35
CA ILE A 14 11.55 -20.37 10.27
C ILE A 14 10.58 -19.33 10.84
N ARG A 15 9.62 -19.77 11.67
CA ARG A 15 8.63 -18.87 12.26
C ARG A 15 9.29 -17.76 13.06
N ALA A 16 10.23 -18.09 13.96
CA ALA A 16 10.94 -17.10 14.76
C ALA A 16 11.72 -16.09 13.91
N LEU A 17 12.36 -16.52 12.83
CA LEU A 17 13.05 -15.62 11.89
C LEU A 17 12.07 -14.76 11.10
N SER A 18 10.91 -15.32 10.72
CA SER A 18 9.87 -14.62 9.96
C SER A 18 9.19 -13.54 10.82
N ASP A 19 8.87 -13.88 12.07
CA ASP A 19 8.28 -12.96 13.03
C ASP A 19 9.17 -11.73 13.24
N ARG A 20 10.51 -11.92 13.28
CA ARG A 20 11.48 -10.81 13.34
C ARG A 20 11.46 -9.92 12.09
N ILE A 21 11.26 -10.48 10.90
CA ILE A 21 11.11 -9.67 9.66
C ILE A 21 9.83 -8.84 9.75
N VAL A 22 8.72 -9.46 10.18
CA VAL A 22 7.41 -8.79 10.32
C VAL A 22 7.48 -7.66 11.35
N GLU A 23 8.14 -7.89 12.49
CA GLU A 23 8.36 -6.86 13.50
C GLU A 23 9.23 -5.72 12.95
N ALA A 24 10.34 -6.06 12.29
CA ALA A 24 11.26 -5.08 11.72
C ALA A 24 10.59 -4.18 10.66
N GLN A 25 9.73 -4.74 9.79
CA GLN A 25 9.03 -4.01 8.72
C GLN A 25 7.84 -3.18 9.20
N THR A 26 7.24 -3.52 10.35
CA THR A 26 5.99 -2.90 10.82
C THR A 26 5.98 -1.36 10.83
N PRO A 27 7.05 -0.65 11.25
CA PRO A 27 7.07 0.82 11.22
C PRO A 27 7.33 1.40 9.82
N ILE A 28 7.71 0.59 8.82
CA ILE A 28 8.05 1.04 7.47
C ILE A 28 6.78 1.13 6.63
N ARG A 29 6.05 2.24 6.81
CA ARG A 29 4.82 2.54 6.06
C ARG A 29 5.17 3.39 4.84
N VAL A 30 5.42 2.74 3.70
CA VAL A 30 5.85 3.41 2.46
C VAL A 30 4.87 4.50 2.03
N LEU A 31 3.56 4.21 1.99
CA LEU A 31 2.53 5.16 1.59
C LEU A 31 2.47 6.37 2.52
N ASP A 32 2.55 6.15 3.83
CA ASP A 32 2.57 7.25 4.81
C ASP A 32 3.84 8.10 4.69
N ALA A 33 4.96 7.51 4.26
CA ALA A 33 6.21 8.22 4.08
C ALA A 33 6.25 9.03 2.77
N VAL A 34 5.41 8.76 1.78
CA VAL A 34 5.41 9.47 0.49
C VAL A 34 4.16 10.31 0.26
N LYS A 35 3.19 10.29 1.19
CA LYS A 35 1.95 11.07 1.07
C LYS A 35 2.23 12.57 0.99
N TRP A 36 1.43 13.24 0.17
CA TRP A 36 1.42 14.69 0.04
C TRP A 36 0.24 15.27 0.81
N ASP A 37 0.40 16.51 1.26
CA ASP A 37 -0.68 17.26 1.89
C ASP A 37 -1.75 17.63 0.85
N ASP A 38 -2.99 17.82 1.29
CA ASP A 38 -4.13 18.04 0.39
C ASP A 38 -3.95 19.25 -0.53
N GLY A 39 -3.31 20.32 -0.07
CA GLY A 39 -3.03 21.50 -0.88
C GLY A 39 -2.16 21.21 -2.12
N ILE A 40 -1.27 20.22 -2.06
CA ILE A 40 -0.48 19.80 -3.22
C ILE A 40 -1.37 19.11 -4.25
N ARG A 41 -2.26 18.22 -3.78
CA ARG A 41 -3.23 17.54 -4.65
C ARG A 41 -4.17 18.54 -5.31
N GLU A 42 -4.72 19.47 -4.53
CA GLU A 42 -5.61 20.52 -5.05
C GLU A 42 -4.93 21.36 -6.13
N ALA A 43 -3.71 21.84 -5.86
CA ALA A 43 -2.95 22.63 -6.82
C ALA A 43 -2.64 21.83 -8.11
N PHE A 44 -2.24 20.55 -7.97
CA PHE A 44 -1.97 19.68 -9.11
C PHE A 44 -3.21 19.46 -9.98
N LEU A 45 -4.37 19.24 -9.38
CA LEU A 45 -5.64 19.05 -10.07
C LEU A 45 -6.16 20.36 -10.70
N GLN A 46 -6.02 21.50 -10.02
CA GLN A 46 -6.34 22.82 -10.59
C GLN A 46 -5.49 23.12 -11.82
N ALA A 47 -4.21 22.72 -11.80
CA ALA A 47 -3.31 22.80 -12.94
C ALA A 47 -3.54 21.72 -14.01
N LYS A 48 -4.57 20.87 -13.84
CA LYS A 48 -4.92 19.75 -14.73
C LYS A 48 -3.74 18.79 -15.00
N GLY A 49 -2.90 18.57 -13.98
CA GLY A 49 -1.71 17.73 -14.08
C GLY A 49 -0.63 18.24 -15.04
N LYS A 50 -0.68 19.50 -15.47
CA LYS A 50 0.30 20.10 -16.39
C LYS A 50 1.49 20.75 -15.69
N GLN A 51 1.40 20.94 -14.39
CA GLN A 51 2.47 21.50 -13.56
C GLN A 51 2.89 20.45 -12.56
N LEU A 52 4.21 20.30 -12.38
CA LEU A 52 4.74 19.38 -11.38
C LEU A 52 4.38 19.89 -9.97
N PRO A 53 4.03 18.98 -9.04
CA PRO A 53 3.89 19.30 -7.64
C PRO A 53 5.15 20.00 -7.09
N ALA A 54 4.98 21.01 -6.26
CA ALA A 54 6.08 21.70 -5.56
C ALA A 54 6.60 20.83 -4.39
N VAL A 55 7.07 19.63 -4.70
CA VAL A 55 7.56 18.64 -3.76
C VAL A 55 9.01 18.32 -4.10
N ASP A 56 9.93 18.90 -3.34
CA ASP A 56 11.36 18.74 -3.50
C ASP A 56 12.00 18.03 -2.29
N ARG A 57 13.33 18.04 -2.22
CA ARG A 57 14.06 17.46 -1.10
C ARG A 57 13.74 18.15 0.22
N ASP A 58 13.63 19.47 0.23
CA ASP A 58 13.39 20.26 1.44
C ASP A 58 12.00 19.98 2.02
N TYR A 59 11.01 19.76 1.16
CA TYR A 59 9.69 19.27 1.56
C TYR A 59 9.78 18.00 2.41
N TYR A 60 10.61 17.03 2.02
CA TYR A 60 10.76 15.77 2.78
C TYR A 60 11.72 15.88 3.97
N LEU A 61 12.69 16.79 3.96
CA LEU A 61 13.54 17.05 5.12
C LEU A 61 12.75 17.63 6.30
N SER A 62 11.72 18.43 6.02
CA SER A 62 10.78 18.92 7.05
C SER A 62 9.83 17.84 7.58
N ARG A 63 9.77 16.67 6.93
CA ARG A 63 8.89 15.53 7.25
C ARG A 63 9.72 14.24 7.44
N PRO A 64 10.38 14.10 8.61
CA PRO A 64 11.28 12.98 8.86
C PRO A 64 10.52 11.63 8.84
N LEU A 65 11.27 10.54 8.61
CA LEU A 65 10.72 9.20 8.68
C LEU A 65 10.26 8.90 10.11
N ALA A 66 9.17 8.14 10.25
CA ALA A 66 8.64 7.71 11.55
C ALA A 66 9.51 6.67 12.29
N PHE A 67 10.67 6.33 11.73
CA PHE A 67 11.61 5.34 12.24
C PHE A 67 13.05 5.76 11.96
N ASP A 68 13.99 5.24 12.75
CA ASP A 68 15.43 5.39 12.51
C ASP A 68 15.86 4.50 11.34
N ALA A 69 16.17 5.11 10.21
CA ALA A 69 16.58 4.43 8.99
C ALA A 69 17.91 3.66 9.15
N ALA A 70 18.87 4.21 9.90
CA ALA A 70 20.16 3.56 10.12
C ALA A 70 20.00 2.32 11.00
N ALA A 71 19.24 2.45 12.10
CA ALA A 71 18.94 1.32 12.98
C ALA A 71 18.17 0.22 12.25
N LYS A 72 17.14 0.58 11.46
CA LYS A 72 16.35 -0.41 10.71
C LYS A 72 17.15 -1.13 9.64
N LYS A 73 18.04 -0.43 8.91
CA LYS A 73 18.96 -1.08 7.96
C LYS A 73 19.87 -2.09 8.65
N LEU A 74 20.40 -1.76 9.83
CA LEU A 74 21.24 -2.64 10.63
C LEU A 74 20.46 -3.86 11.15
N GLU A 75 19.22 -3.65 11.62
CA GLU A 75 18.32 -4.71 12.07
C GLU A 75 18.09 -5.76 10.96
N PHE A 76 17.70 -5.34 9.76
CA PHE A 76 17.54 -6.25 8.61
C PHE A 76 18.84 -6.96 8.22
N GLN A 77 19.98 -6.28 8.30
CA GLN A 77 21.28 -6.91 8.05
C GLN A 77 21.59 -8.01 9.07
N ASN A 78 21.25 -7.79 10.34
CA ASN A 78 21.44 -8.79 11.40
C ASN A 78 20.49 -9.99 11.23
N ILE A 79 19.23 -9.74 10.86
CA ILE A 79 18.26 -10.81 10.55
C ILE A 79 18.76 -11.64 9.36
N GLU A 80 19.25 -11.01 8.29
CA GLU A 80 19.81 -11.70 7.10
C GLU A 80 20.99 -12.63 7.47
N ARG A 81 21.88 -12.17 8.36
CA ARG A 81 23.01 -12.97 8.87
C ARG A 81 22.51 -14.15 9.71
N ASP A 82 21.53 -13.94 10.57
CA ASP A 82 20.94 -14.99 11.39
C ASP A 82 20.24 -16.06 10.56
N ILE A 83 19.52 -15.66 9.51
CA ILE A 83 18.90 -16.60 8.56
C ILE A 83 19.98 -17.50 7.95
N THR A 84 21.09 -16.93 7.48
CA THR A 84 22.19 -17.70 6.90
C THR A 84 22.83 -18.64 7.93
N ARG A 85 23.01 -18.17 9.18
CA ARG A 85 23.62 -18.95 10.26
C ARG A 85 22.74 -20.12 10.71
N GLN A 86 21.42 -19.93 10.80
CA GLN A 86 20.51 -20.91 11.37
C GLN A 86 19.92 -21.87 10.32
N LEU A 87 19.55 -21.36 9.14
CA LEU A 87 18.95 -22.20 8.09
C LEU A 87 20.00 -22.72 7.09
N GLY A 88 21.19 -22.10 7.05
CA GLY A 88 22.23 -22.42 6.10
C GLY A 88 22.10 -21.65 4.79
N GLN A 89 23.21 -21.57 4.04
CA GLN A 89 23.28 -20.76 2.83
C GLN A 89 22.37 -21.22 1.70
N PHE A 90 22.11 -22.53 1.60
CA PHE A 90 21.39 -23.14 0.48
C PHE A 90 19.91 -23.44 0.78
N ASN A 91 19.41 -23.06 1.96
CA ASN A 91 18.01 -23.27 2.31
C ASN A 91 17.10 -22.40 1.43
N PRO A 92 16.12 -22.99 0.70
CA PRO A 92 15.24 -22.23 -0.19
C PRO A 92 14.39 -21.16 0.51
N VAL A 93 13.85 -21.48 1.70
CA VAL A 93 13.08 -20.51 2.50
C VAL A 93 13.99 -19.40 3.00
N GLY A 94 15.19 -19.76 3.46
CA GLY A 94 16.23 -18.79 3.85
C GLY A 94 16.67 -17.87 2.69
N GLN A 95 16.67 -18.35 1.44
CA GLN A 95 16.92 -17.48 0.28
C GLN A 95 15.83 -16.41 0.12
N ILE A 96 14.56 -16.78 0.24
CA ILE A 96 13.42 -15.85 0.16
C ILE A 96 13.51 -14.82 1.30
N MET A 97 13.70 -15.26 2.54
CA MET A 97 13.76 -14.36 3.71
C MET A 97 14.93 -13.37 3.63
N ARG A 98 16.09 -13.80 3.12
CA ARG A 98 17.23 -12.89 2.89
C ARG A 98 16.98 -11.91 1.77
N ARG A 99 16.31 -12.34 0.70
CA ARG A 99 15.85 -11.44 -0.36
C ARG A 99 14.93 -10.36 0.20
N MET A 100 13.95 -10.73 1.02
CA MET A 100 13.08 -9.75 1.70
C MET A 100 13.86 -8.76 2.57
N CYS A 101 14.86 -9.23 3.34
CA CYS A 101 15.73 -8.35 4.13
C CYS A 101 16.50 -7.35 3.24
N LYS A 102 16.95 -7.76 2.06
CA LYS A 102 17.62 -6.88 1.09
C LYS A 102 16.64 -5.85 0.51
N GLU A 103 15.47 -6.29 0.09
CA GLU A 103 14.40 -5.44 -0.44
C GLU A 103 13.96 -4.39 0.60
N TYR A 104 13.79 -4.76 1.87
CA TYR A 104 13.48 -3.77 2.92
C TYR A 104 14.61 -2.75 3.15
N ARG A 105 15.89 -3.16 3.06
CA ARG A 105 17.00 -2.20 3.10
C ARG A 105 17.00 -1.26 1.90
N MET A 106 16.59 -1.73 0.72
CA MET A 106 16.40 -0.89 -0.46
C MET A 106 15.21 0.07 -0.30
N VAL A 107 14.08 -0.40 0.26
CA VAL A 107 12.93 0.47 0.60
C VAL A 107 13.38 1.59 1.54
N ILE A 108 14.16 1.28 2.58
CA ILE A 108 14.67 2.32 3.49
C ILE A 108 15.56 3.33 2.74
N ARG A 109 16.44 2.87 1.84
CA ARG A 109 17.27 3.77 1.02
C ARG A 109 16.42 4.65 0.09
N MET A 110 15.40 4.07 -0.54
CA MET A 110 14.43 4.80 -1.35
C MET A 110 13.77 5.90 -0.51
N LEU A 111 13.29 5.57 0.69
CA LEU A 111 12.65 6.54 1.58
C LEU A 111 13.61 7.61 2.11
N GLU A 112 14.89 7.30 2.30
CA GLU A 112 15.94 8.29 2.59
C GLU A 112 16.22 9.22 1.41
N ALA A 113 15.95 8.79 0.18
CA ALA A 113 16.15 9.53 -1.07
C ALA A 113 14.93 10.34 -1.53
N ARG A 114 13.82 10.38 -0.77
CA ARG A 114 12.63 11.16 -1.12
C ARG A 114 12.97 12.60 -1.53
N GLY A 115 12.46 13.04 -2.67
CA GLY A 115 12.74 14.36 -3.24
C GLY A 115 14.05 14.47 -4.03
N THR A 116 14.73 13.35 -4.31
CA THR A 116 15.86 13.26 -5.24
C THR A 116 15.60 12.26 -6.36
N GLU A 117 16.41 12.29 -7.42
CA GLU A 117 16.30 11.35 -8.55
C GLU A 117 16.48 9.89 -8.12
N ASP A 118 17.32 9.63 -7.11
CA ASP A 118 17.58 8.29 -6.57
C ASP A 118 16.30 7.61 -6.06
N PHE A 119 15.31 8.37 -5.57
CA PHE A 119 14.02 7.82 -5.17
C PHE A 119 13.36 7.07 -6.34
N GLY A 120 13.35 7.69 -7.53
CA GLY A 120 12.76 7.12 -8.74
C GLY A 120 13.51 5.88 -9.21
N LEU A 121 14.86 5.95 -9.22
CA LEU A 121 15.71 4.83 -9.64
C LEU A 121 15.51 3.60 -8.74
N ILE A 122 15.53 3.78 -7.42
CA ILE A 122 15.35 2.67 -6.47
C ILE A 122 13.89 2.16 -6.52
N SER A 123 12.91 3.06 -6.69
CA SER A 123 11.49 2.68 -6.83
C SER A 123 11.27 1.80 -8.07
N GLN A 124 11.92 2.11 -9.19
CA GLN A 124 11.85 1.29 -10.40
C GLN A 124 12.46 -0.10 -10.17
N GLU A 125 13.58 -0.18 -9.45
CA GLU A 125 14.20 -1.47 -9.12
C GLU A 125 13.30 -2.33 -8.20
N LEU A 126 12.57 -1.70 -7.28
CA LEU A 126 11.69 -2.39 -6.31
C LEU A 126 10.33 -2.78 -6.88
N TYR A 127 9.72 -1.91 -7.68
CA TYR A 127 8.31 -2.02 -8.08
C TYR A 127 8.11 -2.11 -9.60
N GLY A 128 9.18 -1.96 -10.39
CA GLY A 128 9.13 -1.84 -11.84
C GLY A 128 8.83 -0.41 -12.32
N ALA A 129 8.99 -0.21 -13.62
CA ALA A 129 8.64 1.02 -14.33
C ALA A 129 7.42 0.80 -15.23
N ALA A 130 6.67 1.87 -15.50
CA ALA A 130 5.56 1.82 -16.45
C ALA A 130 6.02 1.45 -17.89
N SER A 131 7.29 1.69 -18.20
CA SER A 131 7.94 1.35 -19.46
C SER A 131 8.44 -0.10 -19.52
N ASP A 132 8.32 -0.88 -18.45
CA ASP A 132 8.78 -2.26 -18.45
C ASP A 132 7.84 -3.12 -19.30
N ALA A 133 8.43 -3.92 -20.19
CA ALA A 133 7.72 -4.94 -20.95
C ALA A 133 7.59 -6.22 -20.13
N PHE A 134 6.45 -6.93 -20.25
CA PHE A 134 6.24 -8.21 -19.58
C PHE A 134 7.19 -9.29 -20.10
N HIS A 135 7.37 -9.35 -21.42
CA HIS A 135 8.31 -10.21 -22.13
C HIS A 135 8.98 -9.45 -23.29
N ALA A 136 10.04 -10.02 -23.86
CA ALA A 136 10.72 -9.40 -24.99
C ALA A 136 9.78 -9.29 -26.20
N GLY A 137 9.46 -8.05 -26.60
CA GLY A 137 8.56 -7.75 -27.72
C GLY A 137 7.08 -7.59 -27.33
N ASP A 138 6.74 -7.76 -26.06
CA ASP A 138 5.38 -7.59 -25.56
C ASP A 138 5.08 -6.13 -25.18
N PRO A 139 3.78 -5.76 -25.05
CA PRO A 139 3.38 -4.44 -24.58
C PRO A 139 3.97 -4.09 -23.22
N THR A 140 4.25 -2.81 -23.01
CA THR A 140 4.62 -2.29 -21.69
C THR A 140 3.40 -2.21 -20.77
N LEU A 141 3.64 -2.01 -19.47
CA LEU A 141 2.57 -1.74 -18.52
C LEU A 141 1.76 -0.48 -18.92
N ALA A 142 2.43 0.55 -19.46
CA ALA A 142 1.78 1.75 -19.97
C ALA A 142 0.87 1.46 -21.18
N ASP A 143 1.34 0.64 -22.12
CA ASP A 143 0.56 0.26 -23.31
C ASP A 143 -0.72 -0.47 -22.93
N LEU A 144 -0.65 -1.38 -21.95
CA LEU A 144 -1.82 -2.06 -21.42
C LEU A 144 -2.79 -1.07 -20.74
N GLY A 145 -2.27 -0.07 -20.03
CA GLY A 145 -3.07 0.99 -19.43
C GLY A 145 -3.83 1.82 -20.47
N LEU A 146 -3.17 2.19 -21.58
CA LEU A 146 -3.81 2.88 -22.70
C LEU A 146 -4.89 2.02 -23.36
N MET A 147 -4.60 0.73 -23.61
CA MET A 147 -5.56 -0.21 -24.17
C MET A 147 -6.83 -0.33 -23.29
N LEU A 148 -6.66 -0.46 -21.97
CA LEU A 148 -7.78 -0.52 -21.04
C LEU A 148 -8.56 0.81 -21.01
N SER A 149 -7.86 1.94 -21.04
CA SER A 149 -8.48 3.26 -21.10
C SER A 149 -9.37 3.41 -22.33
N ASP A 150 -8.94 2.90 -23.49
CA ASP A 150 -9.74 2.93 -24.72
C ASP A 150 -11.03 2.11 -24.57
N TYR A 151 -10.96 0.93 -23.96
CA TYR A 151 -12.16 0.14 -23.66
C TYR A 151 -13.11 0.86 -22.69
N LEU A 152 -12.59 1.47 -21.64
CA LEU A 152 -13.40 2.20 -20.66
C LEU A 152 -14.06 3.44 -21.29
N ASN A 153 -13.33 4.19 -22.11
CA ASN A 153 -13.88 5.33 -22.86
C ASN A 153 -15.03 4.89 -23.78
N ASN A 154 -14.92 3.73 -24.43
CA ASN A 154 -15.98 3.18 -25.25
C ASN A 154 -17.22 2.77 -24.45
N ILE A 155 -17.07 2.36 -23.19
CA ILE A 155 -18.21 2.07 -22.30
C ILE A 155 -18.85 3.38 -21.84
N ALA A 156 -18.05 4.35 -21.39
CA ALA A 156 -18.55 5.67 -20.96
C ALA A 156 -19.34 6.37 -22.07
N ALA A 157 -18.87 6.28 -23.32
CA ALA A 157 -19.54 6.85 -24.48
C ALA A 157 -20.92 6.23 -24.80
N ARG A 158 -21.25 5.05 -24.24
CA ARG A 158 -22.58 4.44 -24.43
C ARG A 158 -23.69 5.15 -23.65
N GLY A 159 -23.36 5.98 -22.66
CA GLY A 159 -24.34 6.73 -21.88
C GLY A 159 -25.08 5.90 -20.82
N ASP A 160 -24.78 4.61 -20.69
CA ASP A 160 -25.38 3.71 -19.69
C ASP A 160 -24.83 3.95 -18.26
N LEU A 161 -23.89 4.88 -18.09
CA LEU A 161 -23.12 5.16 -16.86
C LEU A 161 -23.36 6.58 -16.32
N GLU A 162 -24.57 7.13 -16.42
CA GLU A 162 -24.88 8.35 -15.67
C GLU A 162 -24.98 8.03 -14.17
N ASP A 163 -24.05 8.57 -13.39
CA ASP A 163 -24.08 8.46 -11.93
C ASP A 163 -25.27 9.25 -11.36
N GLU A 164 -26.04 8.60 -10.50
CA GLU A 164 -27.05 9.27 -9.71
C GLU A 164 -26.40 10.25 -8.72
N ALA A 165 -27.08 11.38 -8.48
CA ALA A 165 -26.56 12.42 -7.60
C ALA A 165 -26.24 11.87 -6.20
N LYS A 166 -24.99 12.06 -5.79
CA LYS A 166 -24.51 11.74 -4.43
C LYS A 166 -25.05 12.78 -3.45
N THR A 167 -26.06 12.40 -2.69
CA THR A 167 -26.82 13.28 -1.78
C THR A 167 -26.72 12.89 -0.31
N LEU A 168 -26.16 11.73 -0.01
CA LEU A 168 -26.00 11.20 1.34
C LEU A 168 -24.66 11.62 1.92
N GLY A 169 -24.67 12.15 3.15
CA GLY A 169 -23.44 12.45 3.88
C GLY A 169 -22.81 11.19 4.49
N ALA A 170 -21.60 11.33 5.02
CA ALA A 170 -20.88 10.23 5.66
C ALA A 170 -21.68 9.57 6.80
N SER A 171 -22.32 10.37 7.66
CA SER A 171 -23.15 9.85 8.77
C SER A 171 -24.35 9.04 8.27
N ASP A 172 -25.00 9.47 7.18
CA ASP A 172 -26.11 8.73 6.58
C ASP A 172 -25.63 7.40 5.99
N ALA A 173 -24.50 7.43 5.28
CA ALA A 173 -23.87 6.24 4.72
C ALA A 173 -23.47 5.23 5.81
N VAL A 174 -22.92 5.70 6.94
CA VAL A 174 -22.60 4.85 8.10
C VAL A 174 -23.85 4.16 8.63
N ASN A 175 -24.93 4.92 8.86
CA ASN A 175 -26.17 4.38 9.41
C ASN A 175 -26.79 3.32 8.47
N ILE A 176 -26.87 3.62 7.18
CA ILE A 176 -27.44 2.71 6.17
C ILE A 176 -26.62 1.42 6.07
N LEU A 177 -25.29 1.54 5.98
CA LEU A 177 -24.41 0.38 5.87
C LEU A 177 -24.42 -0.46 7.14
N GLN A 178 -24.37 0.18 8.32
CA GLN A 178 -24.42 -0.53 9.59
C GLN A 178 -25.71 -1.35 9.72
N GLN A 179 -26.86 -0.77 9.36
CA GLN A 179 -28.15 -1.46 9.39
C GLN A 179 -28.21 -2.64 8.41
N ARG A 180 -27.74 -2.45 7.16
CA ARG A 180 -27.73 -3.52 6.15
C ARG A 180 -26.82 -4.68 6.54
N LEU A 181 -25.62 -4.38 7.04
CA LEU A 181 -24.64 -5.40 7.43
C LEU A 181 -25.09 -6.16 8.69
N ALA A 182 -25.68 -5.47 9.67
CA ALA A 182 -26.29 -6.12 10.83
C ALA A 182 -27.38 -7.13 10.43
N GLY A 183 -28.20 -6.79 9.44
CA GLY A 183 -29.23 -7.69 8.90
C GLY A 183 -28.70 -8.97 8.23
N VAL A 184 -27.46 -8.96 7.74
CA VAL A 184 -26.84 -10.10 7.03
C VAL A 184 -25.92 -10.90 7.94
N PHE A 185 -25.09 -10.23 8.74
CA PHE A 185 -24.01 -10.83 9.52
C PHE A 185 -24.31 -10.92 11.03
N GLY A 186 -25.48 -10.44 11.46
CA GLY A 186 -25.81 -10.23 12.88
C GLY A 186 -25.20 -8.94 13.43
N ASP A 187 -25.74 -8.47 14.55
CA ASP A 187 -25.25 -7.26 15.24
C ASP A 187 -23.78 -7.41 15.63
N GLU A 188 -23.03 -6.30 15.50
CA GLU A 188 -21.62 -6.11 15.91
C GLU A 188 -20.52 -6.91 15.17
N THR A 189 -20.85 -7.77 14.19
CA THR A 189 -19.82 -8.51 13.42
C THR A 189 -18.97 -7.59 12.54
N ILE A 190 -19.57 -6.54 11.96
CA ILE A 190 -18.89 -5.57 11.11
C ILE A 190 -19.22 -4.17 11.60
N ARG A 191 -18.18 -3.37 11.88
CA ARG A 191 -18.30 -2.02 12.41
C ARG A 191 -18.14 -0.98 11.31
N VAL A 192 -19.10 -0.10 11.13
CA VAL A 192 -19.02 1.01 10.17
C VAL A 192 -18.85 2.33 10.92
N PHE A 193 -17.87 3.15 10.55
CA PHE A 193 -17.62 4.43 11.23
C PHE A 193 -16.90 5.46 10.34
N GLU A 194 -17.05 6.74 10.69
CA GLU A 194 -16.39 7.85 9.99
C GLU A 194 -14.88 7.94 10.31
N SER A 195 -14.09 8.40 9.35
CA SER A 195 -12.64 8.48 9.43
C SER A 195 -12.08 9.58 8.52
N ASP A 196 -11.41 10.56 9.09
CA ASP A 196 -10.73 11.64 8.35
C ASP A 196 -9.38 11.22 7.73
N GLY A 197 -8.88 10.03 8.09
CA GLY A 197 -7.51 9.60 7.74
C GLY A 197 -7.38 8.73 6.49
N ILE A 198 -8.42 8.57 5.66
CA ILE A 198 -8.37 7.69 4.47
C ILE A 198 -8.46 8.47 3.16
N LEU A 199 -7.71 8.04 2.15
CA LEU A 199 -7.69 8.70 0.84
C LEU A 199 -8.92 8.35 -0.01
N ALA A 200 -9.40 7.11 0.09
CA ALA A 200 -10.61 6.63 -0.60
C ALA A 200 -11.88 7.16 0.09
N ASP A 201 -13.01 7.19 -0.63
CA ASP A 201 -14.31 7.58 -0.05
C ASP A 201 -14.75 6.60 1.05
N ALA A 202 -14.38 5.32 0.93
CA ALA A 202 -14.52 4.31 1.97
C ALA A 202 -13.37 3.30 1.92
N ALA A 203 -13.08 2.64 3.04
CA ALA A 203 -12.06 1.59 3.13
C ALA A 203 -12.53 0.44 4.04
N ALA A 204 -12.47 -0.80 3.54
CA ALA A 204 -12.85 -1.99 4.29
C ALA A 204 -11.63 -2.69 4.93
N GLY A 205 -11.76 -3.09 6.18
CA GLY A 205 -10.87 -3.99 6.91
C GLY A 205 -11.51 -5.36 7.13
N ALA A 206 -10.89 -6.20 7.97
CA ALA A 206 -11.39 -7.55 8.24
C ALA A 206 -12.75 -7.56 8.95
N ASP A 207 -12.99 -6.60 9.84
CA ASP A 207 -14.17 -6.50 10.71
C ASP A 207 -14.74 -5.06 10.76
N TYR A 208 -14.33 -4.19 9.83
CA TYR A 208 -14.79 -2.81 9.80
C TYR A 208 -14.85 -2.20 8.41
N ILE A 209 -15.63 -1.13 8.28
CA ILE A 209 -15.64 -0.23 7.13
C ILE A 209 -15.48 1.21 7.64
N LYS A 210 -14.49 1.92 7.12
CA LYS A 210 -14.26 3.33 7.37
C LYS A 210 -14.90 4.15 6.24
N ILE A 211 -15.66 5.17 6.60
CA ILE A 211 -16.27 6.12 5.68
C ILE A 211 -15.55 7.46 5.81
N ARG A 212 -15.13 8.07 4.71
CA ARG A 212 -14.46 9.37 4.76
C ARG A 212 -15.48 10.45 5.09
N SER A 213 -15.20 11.27 6.10
CA SER A 213 -16.20 12.15 6.71
C SER A 213 -16.68 13.28 5.79
N ASP A 214 -15.86 13.66 4.81
CA ASP A 214 -16.15 14.71 3.82
C ASP A 214 -16.65 14.16 2.46
N ALA A 215 -16.86 12.85 2.34
CA ALA A 215 -17.35 12.22 1.12
C ALA A 215 -18.88 12.24 1.03
N LEU A 216 -19.39 12.35 -0.21
CA LEU A 216 -20.81 12.20 -0.52
C LEU A 216 -21.07 10.82 -1.17
N PHE A 217 -22.23 10.25 -0.88
CA PHE A 217 -22.67 8.93 -1.32
C PHE A 217 -24.08 8.98 -1.94
N ASN A 218 -24.49 7.90 -2.60
CA ASN A 218 -25.88 7.66 -3.02
C ASN A 218 -26.29 6.24 -2.59
N GLU A 219 -27.53 5.81 -2.86
CA GLU A 219 -28.04 4.51 -2.39
C GLU A 219 -27.52 3.29 -3.18
N ARG A 220 -26.80 3.53 -4.28
CA ARG A 220 -26.49 2.55 -5.32
C ARG A 220 -25.09 1.95 -5.18
#